data_AF-A0A4R7G6H4-F1
#
_entry.id   AF-A0A4R7G6H4-F1
#
_cell.length_a   1.000
_cell.length_b   1.000
_cell.length_c   1.000
_cell.angle_alpha   90.00
_cell.angle_beta   90.00
_cell.angle_gamma   90.00
#
_symmetry.space_group_name_H-M   'P 1'
#
loop_
_entity.id
_entity.type
_entity.pdbx_description
1 polymer ?
#
loop_
_entity_poly.entity_id
_entity_poly.type
_entity_poly.pdbx_seq_one_letter_code
_entity_poly.pdbx_strand_id
1 'polypeptide(L)'
;MDQDLFEQAPLPLLTRFQVGDRVKLLTFPVGVHPASYQLDVAITRIQDGEFEGEIVRIAPLGRLGHHEAHFTIGGTVAFFARNIQGMAA
;
A
#
# COMPACT_ATOMS: atom_id res chain seq x y z
N MET A 1 -3.28 13.77 4.36
CA MET A 1 -3.95 13.79 3.04
C MET A 1 -3.07 12.93 2.15
N ASP A 2 -3.23 11.61 2.26
CA ASP A 2 -2.39 10.59 1.59
C ASP A 2 -3.17 9.86 0.49
N GLN A 3 -4.33 10.41 0.09
CA GLN A 3 -5.30 9.74 -0.77
C GLN A 3 -4.81 9.52 -2.22
N ASP A 4 -3.69 10.11 -2.61
CA ASP A 4 -3.07 9.99 -3.94
C ASP A 4 -1.74 9.21 -3.94
N LEU A 5 -1.41 8.53 -2.83
CA LEU A 5 -0.14 7.81 -2.71
C LEU A 5 -0.13 6.49 -3.48
N PHE A 6 -1.30 5.86 -3.62
CA PHE A 6 -1.43 4.51 -4.14
C PHE A 6 -2.06 4.47 -5.52
N GLU A 7 -1.50 3.62 -6.37
CA GLU A 7 -2.05 3.33 -7.68
C GLU A 7 -3.42 2.66 -7.54
N GLN A 8 -4.30 2.92 -8.49
CA GLN A 8 -5.57 2.22 -8.60
C GLN A 8 -5.34 0.85 -9.23
N ALA A 9 -5.93 -0.18 -8.64
CA ALA A 9 -5.91 -1.53 -9.20
C ALA A 9 -6.54 -1.53 -10.60
N PRO A 10 -5.92 -2.18 -11.59
CA PRO A 10 -6.41 -2.19 -12.97
C PRO A 10 -7.77 -2.89 -13.09
N LEU A 11 -8.08 -3.82 -12.19
CA LEU A 11 -9.38 -4.47 -12.06
C LEU A 11 -9.81 -4.46 -10.59
N PRO A 12 -11.02 -4.00 -10.26
CA PRO A 12 -11.52 -4.04 -8.90
C PRO A 12 -11.70 -5.49 -8.45
N LEU A 13 -11.11 -5.83 -7.32
CA LEU A 13 -11.30 -7.15 -6.71
C LEU A 13 -12.72 -7.22 -6.15
N LEU A 14 -13.51 -8.20 -6.59
CA LEU A 14 -14.87 -8.47 -6.09
C LEU A 14 -14.86 -9.14 -4.70
N THR A 15 -13.72 -9.10 -4.01
CA THR A 15 -13.52 -9.70 -2.69
C THR A 15 -13.89 -8.70 -1.61
N ARG A 16 -14.54 -9.16 -0.54
CA ARG A 16 -14.75 -8.35 0.66
C ARG A 16 -13.53 -8.51 1.57
N PHE A 17 -12.82 -7.42 1.80
CA PHE A 17 -11.68 -7.37 2.70
C PHE A 17 -12.14 -7.16 4.15
N GLN A 18 -11.42 -7.73 5.09
CA GLN A 18 -11.68 -7.66 6.53
C GLN A 18 -10.41 -7.32 7.31
N VAL A 19 -10.59 -6.91 8.57
CA VAL A 19 -9.47 -6.71 9.51
C VAL A 19 -8.71 -8.03 9.69
N GLY A 20 -7.38 -7.95 9.64
CA GLY A 20 -6.46 -9.08 9.68
C GLY A 20 -6.03 -9.60 8.30
N ASP A 21 -6.76 -9.26 7.23
CA ASP A 21 -6.33 -9.62 5.88
C ASP A 21 -5.03 -8.89 5.52
N ARG A 22 -4.18 -9.57 4.75
CA ARG A 22 -2.98 -8.99 4.18
C ARG A 22 -3.19 -8.69 2.71
N VAL A 23 -2.91 -7.47 2.31
CA VAL A 23 -3.15 -6.96 0.97
C VAL A 23 -1.88 -6.36 0.38
N LYS A 24 -1.83 -6.28 -0.96
CA LYS A 24 -0.76 -5.65 -1.71
C LYS A 24 -1.19 -4.29 -2.22
N LEU A 25 -0.36 -3.29 -1.99
CA LEU A 25 -0.52 -1.93 -2.52
C LEU A 25 0.69 -1.58 -3.38
N LEU A 26 0.48 -0.72 -4.37
CA LEU A 26 1.51 -0.12 -5.20
C LEU A 26 1.46 1.39 -5.04
N THR A 27 2.61 2.02 -4.85
CA THR A 27 2.69 3.48 -4.70
C THR A 27 3.04 4.12 -6.03
N PHE A 28 2.49 5.31 -6.28
CA PHE A 28 3.09 6.22 -7.24
C PHE A 28 4.54 6.55 -6.83
N PRO A 29 5.38 7.00 -7.76
CA PRO A 29 6.75 7.37 -7.42
C PRO A 29 6.78 8.49 -6.37
N VAL A 30 7.47 8.25 -5.26
CA VAL A 30 7.56 9.19 -4.13
C VAL A 30 8.99 9.51 -3.74
N GLY A 31 9.18 10.68 -3.11
CA GLY A 31 10.48 11.17 -2.62
C GLY A 31 11.20 12.10 -3.60
N VAL A 32 12.36 12.61 -3.17
CA VAL A 32 13.23 13.50 -3.97
C VAL A 32 13.86 12.75 -5.16
N HIS A 33 14.10 11.46 -4.99
CA HIS A 33 14.43 10.51 -6.05
C HIS A 33 13.24 9.57 -6.24
N PRO A 34 12.35 9.82 -7.23
CA PRO A 34 11.07 9.15 -7.31
C PRO A 34 11.25 7.64 -7.50
N ALA A 35 10.81 6.88 -6.50
CA ALA A 35 10.77 5.43 -6.54
C ALA A 35 9.36 4.94 -6.18
N SER A 36 8.90 3.92 -6.89
CA SER A 36 7.66 3.21 -6.57
C SER A 36 7.96 2.10 -5.57
N TYR A 37 6.98 1.78 -4.74
CA TYR A 37 7.10 0.71 -3.74
C TYR A 37 5.89 -0.21 -3.86
N GLN A 38 6.16 -1.51 -3.75
CA GLN A 38 5.15 -2.48 -3.43
C GLN A 38 5.13 -2.69 -1.93
N LEU A 39 3.99 -2.41 -1.30
CA LEU A 39 3.79 -2.61 0.13
C LEU A 39 2.89 -3.82 0.33
N ASP A 40 3.28 -4.71 1.25
CA ASP A 40 2.35 -5.67 1.81
C ASP A 40 1.85 -5.07 3.14
N VAL A 41 0.53 -4.99 3.31
CA VAL A 41 -0.12 -4.27 4.41
C VAL A 41 -1.14 -5.19 5.09
N ALA A 42 -1.09 -5.28 6.41
CA ALA A 42 -2.11 -5.97 7.20
C ALA A 42 -3.20 -4.98 7.62
N ILE A 43 -4.46 -5.25 7.26
CA ILE A 43 -5.59 -4.37 7.59
C ILE A 43 -5.82 -4.39 9.10
N THR A 44 -5.75 -3.23 9.74
CA THR A 44 -5.96 -3.06 11.19
C THR A 44 -7.30 -2.42 11.49
N ARG A 45 -7.85 -1.59 10.58
CA ARG A 45 -9.15 -0.94 10.74
C ARG A 45 -9.81 -0.68 9.39
N ILE A 46 -11.15 -0.70 9.38
CA ILE A 46 -11.98 -0.32 8.24
C ILE A 46 -13.02 0.67 8.73
N GLN A 47 -13.10 1.85 8.13
CA GLN A 47 -14.05 2.90 8.49
C GLN A 47 -14.57 3.58 7.23
N ASP A 48 -15.89 3.56 7.02
CA ASP A 48 -16.58 4.24 5.91
C ASP A 48 -15.99 3.98 4.50
N GLY A 49 -15.47 2.76 4.28
CA GLY A 49 -14.88 2.35 3.00
C GLY A 49 -13.40 2.73 2.82
N GLU A 50 -12.82 3.42 3.81
CA GLU A 50 -11.38 3.61 3.97
C GLU A 50 -10.79 2.50 4.85
N PHE A 51 -9.60 2.05 4.46
CA PHE A 51 -8.85 0.99 5.12
C PHE A 51 -7.61 1.61 5.74
N GLU A 52 -7.33 1.23 6.97
CA GLU A 52 -6.08 1.52 7.65
C GLU A 52 -5.35 0.19 7.83
N GLY A 53 -4.05 0.19 7.58
CA GLY A 53 -3.25 -1.01 7.78
C GLY A 53 -1.79 -0.73 8.08
N GLU A 54 -1.16 -1.72 8.71
CA GLU A 54 0.24 -1.72 9.09
C GLU A 54 1.10 -2.32 7.97
N ILE A 55 2.17 -1.62 7.60
CA ILE A 55 3.13 -2.10 6.60
C ILE A 55 3.94 -3.26 7.17
N VAL A 56 3.73 -4.46 6.63
CA VAL A 56 4.46 -5.66 7.03
C VAL A 56 5.62 -6.00 6.10
N ARG A 57 5.62 -5.46 4.87
CA ARG A 57 6.73 -5.62 3.91
C ARG A 57 6.82 -4.43 2.97
N ILE A 58 8.04 -4.04 2.62
CA ILE A 58 8.35 -3.01 1.63
C ILE A 58 9.26 -3.63 0.58
N ALA A 59 8.88 -3.50 -0.70
CA ALA A 59 9.71 -3.89 -1.83
C ALA A 59 9.83 -2.70 -2.81
N PRO A 60 11.02 -2.09 -2.97
CA PRO A 60 11.20 -1.03 -3.95
C PRO A 60 11.07 -1.57 -5.38
N LEU A 61 10.46 -0.77 -6.25
CA LEU A 61 10.32 -1.02 -7.68
C LEU A 61 11.16 0.02 -8.43
N GLY A 62 12.21 -0.44 -9.14
CA GLY A 62 13.13 0.44 -9.88
C GLY A 62 14.60 0.19 -9.56
N ARG A 63 15.48 1.11 -9.98
CA ARG A 63 16.93 1.01 -9.70
C ARG A 63 17.24 1.37 -8.26
N LEU A 64 17.95 0.48 -7.57
CA LEU A 64 18.22 0.51 -6.12
C LEU A 64 19.20 1.61 -5.63
N GLY A 65 19.38 2.69 -6.40
CA GLY A 65 20.52 3.59 -6.24
C GLY A 65 20.42 4.58 -5.07
N HIS A 66 19.22 5.05 -4.73
CA HIS A 66 18.99 6.11 -3.74
C HIS A 66 17.61 5.94 -3.09
N HIS A 67 17.51 5.07 -2.09
CA HIS A 67 16.28 4.91 -1.32
C HIS A 67 16.38 5.69 -0.01
N GLU A 68 15.90 6.94 0.00
CA GLU A 68 15.39 7.48 1.26
C GLU A 68 14.12 6.69 1.61
N ALA A 69 14.10 6.07 2.79
CA ALA A 69 13.00 5.22 3.21
C ALA A 69 11.74 6.07 3.47
N HIS A 70 10.91 6.23 2.44
CA HIS A 70 9.63 6.93 2.56
C HIS A 70 8.61 6.14 3.39
N PHE A 71 8.80 4.82 3.46
CA PHE A 71 7.99 3.89 4.23
C PHE A 71 8.84 3.16 5.25
N THR A 72 8.23 2.82 6.39
CA THR A 72 8.87 2.03 7.45
C THR A 72 8.00 0.83 7.80
N ILE A 73 8.61 -0.33 8.06
CA ILE A 73 7.92 -1.51 8.58
C ILE A 73 7.30 -1.17 9.93
N GLY A 74 6.05 -1.56 10.15
CA GLY A 74 5.25 -1.15 11.30
C GLY A 74 4.63 0.24 11.19
N GLY A 75 4.92 0.98 10.11
CA GLY A 75 4.24 2.22 9.78
C GLY A 75 2.80 1.97 9.34
N THR A 76 1.92 2.93 9.58
CA THR A 76 0.50 2.84 9.22
C THR A 76 0.22 3.61 7.94
N VAL A 77 -0.62 3.06 7.07
CA VAL A 77 -1.10 3.73 5.84
C VAL A 77 -2.62 3.62 5.73
N ALA A 78 -3.22 4.67 5.16
CA ALA A 78 -4.63 4.70 4.80
C ALA A 78 -4.79 4.53 3.28
N PHE A 79 -5.76 3.73 2.86
CA PHE A 79 -6.00 3.39 1.46
C PHE A 79 -7.46 2.98 1.23
N PHE A 80 -7.88 2.89 -0.03
CA PHE A 80 -9.21 2.43 -0.40
C PHE A 80 -9.17 1.03 -1.04
N ALA A 81 -10.32 0.35 -1.09
CA ALA A 81 -10.43 -0.94 -1.78
C ALA A 81 -9.94 -0.88 -3.24
N ARG A 82 -10.14 0.27 -3.91
CA ARG A 82 -9.67 0.50 -5.29
C ARG A 82 -8.15 0.49 -5.43
N ASN A 83 -7.39 0.64 -4.34
CA ASN A 83 -5.92 0.63 -4.35
C ASN A 83 -5.34 -0.79 -4.14
N ILE A 84 -6.18 -1.75 -3.74
CA ILE A 84 -5.74 -3.10 -3.43
C ILE A 84 -5.47 -3.87 -4.72
N GLN A 85 -4.20 -4.18 -4.95
CA GLN A 85 -3.71 -4.90 -6.13
C GLN A 85 -3.96 -6.41 -6.04
N GLY A 86 -4.08 -6.94 -4.82
CA GLY A 86 -4.26 -8.36 -4.56
C GLY A 86 -4.09 -8.71 -3.09
N MET A 87 -4.26 -9.99 -2.77
CA MET A 87 -3.90 -10.54 -1.46
C MET A 87 -2.38 -10.67 -1.34
N ALA A 88 -1.85 -10.45 -0.14
CA ALA A 88 -0.47 -10.78 0.20
C ALA A 88 -0.40 -12.12 0.94
N ALA A 89 0.68 -12.86 0.70
CA ALA A 89 0.97 -14.13 1.36
C ALA A 89 1.56 -13.92 2.76
#